data_AF-A0A0A8WTR0-F1
#
_entry.id   AF-A0A0A8WTR0-F1
#
_cell.length_a   1.000
_cell.length_b   1.000
_cell.length_c   1.000
_cell.angle_alpha   90.00
_cell.angle_beta   90.00
_cell.angle_gamma   90.00
#
_symmetry.space_group_name_H-M   'P 1'
#
loop_
_entity.id
_entity.type
_entity.pdbx_description
1 polymer ?
#
loop_
_entity_poly.entity_id
_entity_poly.type
_entity_poly.pdbx_seq_one_letter_code
_entity_poly.pdbx_strand_id
1 'polypeptide(L)'
;MPSTTNVNMMTTVHAKSNGIGFAVPDFCKTPTPAGPVPIPYPNTALSKDATDVSSTVTVDGNGIMVKGSSFAMSVGDEAGTAGGVASNKFKGKAEFMNYSFDVKVEGKAVARLKDPMGQNCGSALNVPSPAEGQQPIILLDISQIGATKDDACKKLQENEVPREGVDNPADKAGMLQKDFDAIKETCKNEKAIISFRDTNPACKKWLEQGVPSKGHDVLEKTWKADNLQTKELKDEFAGLVSDQMEMPEGKKFDNPRLHPKGKLTGDYDMMDMLDAGGGRIQGESPRDFRLRERMNRAIGEPDRIMHGCQSEYANYLKGHPDEKPVKSLFKPEKPLTVFDGSKGKVYRCETYEDVFNFYKCKDAHIPPEWEVYAGKGEVGKDKIGVFASSKKYWSGGVIIHD
;
A
#
# COMPACT_ATOMS: atom_id res chain seq x y z
N MET A 1 3.65 -14.82 -2.97
CA MET A 1 4.49 -14.24 -1.89
C MET A 1 5.49 -13.35 -2.58
N PRO A 2 5.49 -12.04 -2.30
CA PRO A 2 6.46 -11.11 -2.88
C PRO A 2 7.89 -11.64 -2.75
N SER A 3 8.72 -11.35 -3.74
CA SER A 3 10.10 -11.82 -3.77
C SER A 3 10.91 -11.26 -2.60
N THR A 4 11.55 -12.12 -1.80
CA THR A 4 12.31 -11.69 -0.63
C THR A 4 13.76 -11.29 -0.95
N THR A 5 14.21 -11.54 -2.18
CA THR A 5 15.61 -11.34 -2.60
C THR A 5 15.73 -10.19 -3.58
N ASN A 6 16.72 -9.32 -3.36
CA ASN A 6 17.03 -8.19 -4.23
C ASN A 6 18.34 -8.42 -5.01
N VAL A 7 18.34 -7.92 -6.24
CA VAL A 7 19.49 -7.80 -7.12
C VAL A 7 19.52 -6.37 -7.64
N ASN A 8 20.62 -5.64 -7.42
CA ASN A 8 20.76 -4.23 -7.77
C ASN A 8 19.64 -3.32 -7.23
N MET A 9 19.23 -3.53 -5.97
CA MET A 9 18.12 -2.80 -5.32
C MET A 9 16.75 -3.00 -5.99
N MET A 10 16.62 -4.03 -6.83
CA MET A 10 15.38 -4.45 -7.47
C MET A 10 15.08 -5.89 -7.09
N THR A 11 13.83 -6.21 -6.80
CA THR A 11 13.44 -7.56 -6.41
C THR A 11 13.63 -8.54 -7.56
N THR A 12 13.98 -9.78 -7.23
CA THR A 12 14.09 -10.85 -8.23
C THR A 12 12.70 -11.31 -8.68
N VAL A 13 12.57 -11.78 -9.91
CA VAL A 13 11.28 -12.29 -10.42
C VAL A 13 11.23 -13.81 -10.32
N HIS A 14 10.12 -14.36 -9.85
CA HIS A 14 9.84 -15.80 -9.83
C HIS A 14 8.33 -16.08 -9.83
N ALA A 15 7.93 -17.35 -9.91
CA ALA A 15 6.53 -17.79 -10.04
C ALA A 15 5.57 -17.24 -8.97
N LYS A 16 6.07 -16.79 -7.82
CA LYS A 16 5.24 -16.31 -6.72
C LYS A 16 5.44 -14.83 -6.40
N SER A 17 6.34 -14.14 -7.12
CA SER A 17 6.74 -12.75 -6.83
C SER A 17 5.68 -11.69 -7.13
N ASN A 18 4.49 -12.10 -7.62
CA ASN A 18 3.39 -11.20 -8.02
C ASN A 18 3.79 -10.19 -9.10
N GLY A 19 4.64 -10.61 -10.04
CA GLY A 19 5.06 -9.81 -11.17
C GLY A 19 3.98 -9.64 -12.22
N ILE A 20 3.91 -8.46 -12.81
CA ILE A 20 2.96 -8.05 -13.82
C ILE A 20 3.71 -7.31 -14.92
N GLY A 21 3.69 -7.84 -16.14
CA GLY A 21 3.97 -7.08 -17.34
C GLY A 21 2.66 -6.52 -17.87
N PHE A 22 2.53 -5.21 -18.04
CA PHE A 22 1.34 -4.58 -18.62
C PHE A 22 1.72 -3.71 -19.81
N ALA A 23 1.13 -3.97 -20.98
CA ALA A 23 1.47 -3.31 -22.23
C ALA A 23 0.21 -2.80 -22.96
N VAL A 24 0.30 -1.59 -23.49
CA VAL A 24 -0.74 -0.93 -24.30
C VAL A 24 -0.10 0.16 -25.18
N PRO A 25 -0.55 0.40 -26.43
CA PRO A 25 -1.51 -0.40 -27.19
C PRO A 25 -0.87 -1.64 -27.84
N ASP A 26 -1.48 -2.82 -27.66
CA ASP A 26 -1.14 -4.04 -28.39
C ASP A 26 -1.99 -4.16 -29.66
N PHE A 27 -1.43 -3.85 -30.83
CA PHE A 27 -2.17 -3.93 -32.08
C PHE A 27 -2.28 -5.38 -32.56
N CYS A 28 -3.50 -5.92 -32.53
CA CYS A 28 -3.81 -7.25 -33.03
C CYS A 28 -4.80 -7.20 -34.19
N LYS A 29 -4.67 -8.17 -35.10
CA LYS A 29 -5.56 -8.33 -36.25
C LYS A 29 -6.85 -8.98 -35.79
N THR A 30 -7.92 -8.20 -35.83
CA THR A 30 -9.25 -8.58 -35.35
C THR A 30 -10.14 -8.91 -36.53
N PRO A 31 -10.69 -10.13 -36.62
CA PRO A 31 -11.61 -10.48 -37.70
C PRO A 31 -12.81 -9.54 -37.74
N THR A 32 -13.13 -9.04 -38.93
CA THR A 32 -14.36 -8.31 -39.24
C THR A 32 -14.99 -8.89 -40.50
N PRO A 33 -16.26 -8.58 -40.81
CA PRO A 33 -16.88 -8.99 -42.06
C PRO A 33 -16.13 -8.55 -43.33
N ALA A 34 -15.33 -7.48 -43.25
CA ALA A 34 -14.52 -6.96 -44.36
C ALA A 34 -13.06 -7.48 -44.36
N GLY A 35 -12.73 -8.42 -43.47
CA GLY A 35 -11.37 -8.93 -43.26
C GLY A 35 -10.73 -8.44 -41.95
N PRO A 36 -9.58 -9.00 -41.54
CA PRO A 36 -8.94 -8.61 -40.29
C PRO A 36 -8.44 -7.16 -40.31
N VAL A 37 -8.76 -6.38 -39.27
CA VAL A 37 -8.28 -5.00 -39.11
C VAL A 37 -7.44 -4.86 -37.84
N PRO A 38 -6.39 -4.00 -37.83
CA PRO A 38 -5.63 -3.71 -36.62
C PRO A 38 -6.48 -2.98 -35.58
N ILE A 39 -6.62 -3.55 -34.37
CA ILE A 39 -7.30 -2.93 -33.23
C ILE A 39 -6.35 -2.94 -32.02
N PRO A 40 -6.23 -1.84 -31.25
CA PRO A 40 -5.42 -1.79 -30.05
C PRO A 40 -6.10 -2.50 -28.87
N TYR A 41 -5.36 -3.35 -28.16
CA TYR A 41 -5.80 -4.05 -26.95
C TYR A 41 -4.87 -3.80 -25.76
N PRO A 42 -5.35 -3.96 -24.51
CA PRO A 42 -4.47 -4.16 -23.37
C PRO A 42 -3.88 -5.58 -23.41
N ASN A 43 -2.62 -5.74 -23.01
CA ASN A 43 -2.00 -7.05 -22.85
C ASN A 43 -1.29 -7.16 -21.49
N THR A 44 -1.59 -8.23 -20.76
CA THR A 44 -1.10 -8.46 -19.40
C THR A 44 -0.48 -9.84 -19.29
N ALA A 45 0.73 -9.92 -18.77
CA ALA A 45 1.41 -11.18 -18.46
C ALA A 45 1.77 -11.23 -16.98
N LEU A 46 1.67 -12.42 -16.37
CA LEU A 46 1.80 -12.59 -14.92
C LEU A 46 2.97 -13.51 -14.57
N SER A 47 3.72 -13.18 -13.52
CA SER A 47 4.86 -13.99 -13.08
C SER A 47 4.49 -15.38 -12.60
N LYS A 48 3.23 -15.61 -12.21
CA LYS A 48 2.72 -16.96 -11.91
C LYS A 48 2.91 -17.97 -13.04
N ASP A 49 2.98 -17.46 -14.27
CA ASP A 49 3.18 -18.25 -15.49
C ASP A 49 4.68 -18.29 -15.88
N ALA A 50 5.59 -18.00 -14.96
CA ALA A 50 7.03 -18.04 -15.20
C ALA A 50 7.51 -19.43 -15.62
N THR A 51 8.23 -19.48 -16.73
CA THR A 51 8.85 -20.67 -17.31
C THR A 51 10.33 -20.41 -17.62
N ASP A 52 11.08 -21.49 -17.84
CA ASP A 52 12.52 -21.46 -18.13
C ASP A 52 13.33 -20.75 -17.03
N VAL A 53 12.91 -20.95 -15.78
CA VAL A 53 13.55 -20.44 -14.56
C VAL A 53 14.81 -21.23 -14.22
N SER A 54 15.63 -20.74 -13.30
CA SER A 54 16.79 -21.48 -12.81
C SER A 54 16.41 -22.82 -12.17
N SER A 55 17.27 -23.81 -12.35
CA SER A 55 17.06 -25.17 -11.87
C SER A 55 17.68 -25.46 -10.50
N THR A 56 18.83 -24.83 -10.22
CA THR A 56 19.67 -25.10 -9.04
C THR A 56 19.52 -24.04 -7.96
N VAL A 57 19.21 -22.80 -8.35
CA VAL A 57 19.02 -21.68 -7.42
C VAL A 57 17.54 -21.42 -7.26
N THR A 58 17.08 -21.28 -6.02
CA THR A 58 15.69 -20.92 -5.72
C THR A 58 15.63 -19.68 -4.82
N VAL A 59 14.60 -18.87 -5.05
CA VAL A 59 14.19 -17.75 -4.20
C VAL A 59 12.74 -18.00 -3.79
N ASP A 60 12.47 -17.91 -2.48
CA ASP A 60 11.15 -18.19 -1.90
C ASP A 60 10.59 -19.58 -2.25
N GLY A 61 11.48 -20.55 -2.44
CA GLY A 61 11.15 -21.91 -2.86
C GLY A 61 10.72 -22.04 -4.32
N ASN A 62 11.05 -21.07 -5.18
CA ASN A 62 10.77 -21.10 -6.62
C ASN A 62 12.06 -20.80 -7.41
N GLY A 63 12.20 -21.35 -8.61
CA GLY A 63 13.30 -20.96 -9.50
C GLY A 63 13.25 -19.46 -9.82
N ILE A 64 14.42 -18.82 -9.79
CA ILE A 64 14.57 -17.40 -10.12
C ILE A 64 14.58 -17.22 -11.64
N MET A 65 13.96 -16.15 -12.14
CA MET A 65 13.98 -15.81 -13.55
C MET A 65 15.32 -15.20 -13.94
N VAL A 66 15.87 -15.71 -15.04
CA VAL A 66 17.17 -15.33 -15.58
C VAL A 66 17.03 -15.04 -17.08
N LYS A 67 18.12 -14.66 -17.73
CA LYS A 67 18.14 -14.41 -19.18
C LYS A 67 17.64 -15.64 -19.95
N GLY A 68 16.55 -15.45 -20.69
CA GLY A 68 15.85 -16.50 -21.42
C GLY A 68 14.60 -17.04 -20.72
N SER A 69 14.34 -16.67 -19.46
CA SER A 69 13.07 -16.93 -18.79
C SER A 69 11.95 -16.06 -19.38
N SER A 70 10.71 -16.56 -19.32
CA SER A 70 9.53 -15.85 -19.85
C SER A 70 8.30 -16.08 -18.98
N PHE A 71 7.30 -15.21 -19.10
CA PHE A 71 5.94 -15.54 -18.66
C PHE A 71 5.27 -16.25 -19.84
N ALA A 72 4.82 -17.49 -19.61
CA ALA A 72 4.42 -18.40 -20.68
C ALA A 72 3.25 -17.88 -21.53
N MET A 73 2.38 -17.03 -20.95
CA MET A 73 1.20 -16.51 -21.62
C MET A 73 0.87 -15.09 -21.16
N SER A 74 0.40 -14.28 -22.10
CA SER A 74 -0.22 -12.99 -21.86
C SER A 74 -1.71 -13.00 -22.26
N VAL A 75 -2.52 -12.11 -21.68
CA VAL A 75 -3.99 -12.06 -21.81
C VAL A 75 -4.49 -10.62 -21.96
N GLY A 76 -5.68 -10.45 -22.55
CA GLY A 76 -6.32 -9.15 -22.78
C GLY A 76 -6.49 -8.79 -24.27
N ASP A 77 -5.82 -9.53 -25.16
CA ASP A 77 -5.79 -9.35 -26.61
C ASP A 77 -6.62 -10.43 -27.37
N GLU A 78 -7.46 -11.19 -26.67
CA GLU A 78 -8.17 -12.35 -27.22
C GLU A 78 -9.12 -12.07 -28.39
N ALA A 79 -9.62 -10.85 -28.51
CA ALA A 79 -10.46 -10.46 -29.65
C ALA A 79 -9.66 -10.41 -30.96
N GLY A 80 -8.35 -10.18 -30.88
CA GLY A 80 -7.43 -10.18 -32.02
C GLY A 80 -7.01 -11.58 -32.48
N THR A 81 -7.97 -12.46 -32.78
CA THR A 81 -7.71 -13.89 -33.02
C THR A 81 -6.82 -14.19 -34.25
N ALA A 82 -6.65 -13.23 -35.16
CA ALA A 82 -5.73 -13.36 -36.30
C ALA A 82 -4.28 -12.93 -35.96
N GLY A 83 -4.01 -12.69 -34.67
CA GLY A 83 -2.70 -12.48 -34.08
C GLY A 83 -2.18 -11.04 -34.17
N GLY A 84 -1.07 -10.79 -33.46
CA GLY A 84 -0.38 -9.49 -33.45
C GLY A 84 0.02 -9.01 -34.85
N VAL A 85 -0.04 -7.70 -35.07
CA VAL A 85 0.34 -7.08 -36.36
C VAL A 85 1.82 -7.35 -36.69
N ALA A 86 2.69 -7.28 -35.68
CA ALA A 86 4.13 -7.54 -35.86
C ALA A 86 4.50 -9.00 -35.53
N SER A 87 3.97 -9.58 -34.46
CA SER A 87 4.37 -10.92 -34.01
C SER A 87 3.67 -12.05 -34.76
N ASN A 88 2.49 -11.81 -35.36
CA ASN A 88 1.58 -12.84 -35.85
C ASN A 88 1.17 -13.89 -34.79
N LYS A 89 1.29 -13.56 -33.50
CA LYS A 89 0.96 -14.45 -32.39
C LYS A 89 -0.37 -14.11 -31.75
N PHE A 90 -1.05 -15.16 -31.33
CA PHE A 90 -2.25 -15.11 -30.50
C PHE A 90 -1.86 -15.69 -29.14
N LYS A 91 -2.04 -14.92 -28.05
CA LYS A 91 -1.64 -15.31 -26.69
C LYS A 91 -0.16 -15.73 -26.57
N GLY A 92 0.76 -14.87 -27.05
CA GLY A 92 2.19 -15.13 -26.97
C GLY A 92 2.77 -15.03 -25.56
N LYS A 93 4.04 -15.43 -25.41
CA LYS A 93 4.80 -15.26 -24.17
C LYS A 93 5.20 -13.81 -23.95
N ALA A 94 5.55 -13.46 -22.71
CA ALA A 94 6.22 -12.21 -22.38
C ALA A 94 7.67 -12.46 -21.95
N GLU A 95 8.61 -11.70 -22.50
CA GLU A 95 10.05 -11.89 -22.29
C GLU A 95 10.71 -10.63 -21.75
N PHE A 96 11.68 -10.78 -20.86
CA PHE A 96 12.47 -9.65 -20.38
C PHE A 96 13.41 -9.13 -21.46
N MET A 97 13.41 -7.82 -21.65
CA MET A 97 14.29 -7.09 -22.58
C MET A 97 15.56 -6.57 -21.91
N ASN A 98 15.56 -6.49 -20.58
CA ASN A 98 16.70 -6.09 -19.78
C ASN A 98 16.90 -7.04 -18.60
N TYR A 99 18.11 -7.05 -18.04
CA TYR A 99 18.52 -7.93 -16.95
C TYR A 99 19.59 -7.24 -16.09
N SER A 100 19.99 -7.87 -14.99
CA SER A 100 21.15 -7.46 -14.20
C SER A 100 22.44 -7.46 -15.02
N PHE A 101 23.27 -6.44 -14.83
CA PHE A 101 24.55 -6.30 -15.53
C PHE A 101 25.70 -7.07 -14.85
N ASP A 102 25.58 -7.32 -13.54
CA ASP A 102 26.65 -7.81 -12.67
C ASP A 102 26.28 -9.08 -11.90
N VAL A 103 24.99 -9.35 -11.68
CA VAL A 103 24.53 -10.55 -10.98
C VAL A 103 24.00 -11.59 -11.98
N LYS A 104 24.60 -12.77 -11.91
CA LYS A 104 24.25 -13.92 -12.74
C LYS A 104 23.93 -15.13 -11.87
N VAL A 105 22.92 -15.88 -12.29
CA VAL A 105 22.54 -17.19 -11.75
C VAL A 105 22.67 -18.20 -12.88
N GLU A 106 23.37 -19.31 -12.63
CA GLU A 106 23.64 -20.32 -13.67
C GLU A 106 24.30 -19.72 -14.93
N GLY A 107 25.18 -18.72 -14.74
CA GLY A 107 25.84 -18.00 -15.83
C GLY A 107 24.94 -17.03 -16.62
N LYS A 108 23.65 -16.95 -16.31
CA LYS A 108 22.66 -16.08 -16.96
C LYS A 108 22.34 -14.88 -16.08
N ALA A 109 22.21 -13.70 -16.71
CA ALA A 109 21.85 -12.47 -16.00
C ALA A 109 20.46 -12.60 -15.35
N VAL A 110 20.30 -12.11 -14.12
CA VAL A 110 19.04 -12.20 -13.38
C VAL A 110 18.01 -11.18 -13.92
N ALA A 111 16.75 -11.61 -14.09
CA ALA A 111 15.63 -10.71 -14.37
C ALA A 111 15.10 -10.08 -13.07
N ARG A 112 14.84 -8.77 -13.10
CA ARG A 112 14.49 -8.00 -11.91
C ARG A 112 13.21 -7.19 -12.12
N LEU A 113 12.62 -6.76 -11.01
CA LEU A 113 11.63 -5.69 -11.00
C LEU A 113 12.12 -4.48 -11.81
N LYS A 114 11.21 -3.86 -12.55
CA LYS A 114 11.45 -2.74 -13.48
C LYS A 114 12.24 -3.07 -14.74
N ASP A 115 12.72 -4.30 -14.92
CA ASP A 115 13.28 -4.65 -16.22
C ASP A 115 12.12 -4.66 -17.26
N PRO A 116 12.24 -3.92 -18.39
CA PRO A 116 11.22 -3.90 -19.44
C PRO A 116 10.97 -5.29 -19.99
N MET A 117 9.74 -5.52 -20.43
CA MET A 117 9.35 -6.78 -21.05
C MET A 117 8.78 -6.53 -22.44
N GLY A 118 8.87 -7.52 -23.30
CA GLY A 118 8.06 -7.59 -24.50
C GLY A 118 6.87 -8.52 -24.31
N GLN A 119 5.71 -8.22 -24.90
CA GLN A 119 4.52 -9.09 -24.85
C GLN A 119 4.05 -9.55 -26.23
N ASN A 120 3.27 -10.64 -26.20
CA ASN A 120 2.80 -11.37 -27.37
C ASN A 120 3.98 -11.73 -28.31
N CYS A 121 5.07 -12.20 -27.71
CA CYS A 121 6.36 -12.39 -28.37
C CYS A 121 6.43 -13.69 -29.19
N GLY A 122 7.05 -13.57 -30.38
CA GLY A 122 7.57 -14.66 -31.21
C GLY A 122 9.03 -14.40 -31.58
N SER A 123 9.37 -14.40 -32.88
CA SER A 123 10.67 -13.89 -33.35
C SER A 123 10.76 -12.37 -33.33
N ALA A 124 9.61 -11.68 -33.35
CA ALA A 124 9.49 -10.23 -33.22
C ALA A 124 8.54 -9.90 -32.06
N LEU A 125 8.80 -8.75 -31.45
CA LEU A 125 7.99 -8.16 -30.39
C LEU A 125 6.71 -7.54 -30.96
N ASN A 126 5.53 -7.82 -30.37
CA ASN A 126 4.30 -7.11 -30.77
C ASN A 126 4.15 -5.78 -30.03
N VAL A 127 4.35 -5.79 -28.70
CA VAL A 127 4.23 -4.58 -27.88
C VAL A 127 5.26 -4.57 -26.72
N PRO A 128 6.05 -3.49 -26.55
CA PRO A 128 6.89 -3.34 -25.37
C PRO A 128 6.05 -2.94 -24.15
N SER A 129 6.32 -3.59 -23.01
CA SER A 129 5.95 -3.17 -21.67
C SER A 129 7.08 -2.32 -21.09
N PRO A 130 6.83 -1.08 -20.62
CA PRO A 130 7.87 -0.17 -20.16
C PRO A 130 8.63 -0.68 -18.93
N ALA A 131 8.04 -1.56 -18.12
CA ALA A 131 8.66 -2.22 -16.97
C ALA A 131 7.81 -3.42 -16.52
N GLU A 132 8.45 -4.49 -16.03
CA GLU A 132 7.79 -5.42 -15.11
C GLU A 132 7.52 -4.71 -13.79
N GLY A 133 6.31 -4.86 -13.27
CA GLY A 133 5.88 -4.32 -11.99
C GLY A 133 5.61 -5.42 -10.98
N GLN A 134 6.06 -5.22 -9.74
CA GLN A 134 5.67 -6.03 -8.58
C GLN A 134 4.99 -5.13 -7.55
N GLN A 135 4.16 -5.73 -6.69
CA GLN A 135 3.62 -4.98 -5.56
C GLN A 135 4.77 -4.43 -4.70
N PRO A 136 4.66 -3.19 -4.19
CA PRO A 136 5.77 -2.55 -3.50
C PRO A 136 6.12 -3.36 -2.25
N ILE A 137 7.37 -3.80 -2.19
CA ILE A 137 7.98 -4.33 -0.98
C ILE A 137 8.45 -3.14 -0.17
N ILE A 138 8.07 -3.09 1.10
CA ILE A 138 8.58 -2.10 2.03
C ILE A 138 10.02 -2.49 2.37
N LEU A 139 10.98 -1.75 1.84
CA LEU A 139 12.39 -1.89 2.22
C LEU A 139 12.59 -1.15 3.54
N LEU A 140 13.06 -1.86 4.56
CA LEU A 140 13.27 -1.31 5.89
C LEU A 140 14.76 -1.32 6.23
N ASP A 141 15.23 -0.26 6.89
CA ASP A 141 16.52 -0.25 7.53
C ASP A 141 16.41 -0.88 8.93
N ILE A 142 16.70 -2.18 9.04
CA ILE A 142 16.63 -2.89 10.33
C ILE A 142 17.56 -2.30 11.40
N SER A 143 18.60 -1.54 11.01
CA SER A 143 19.47 -0.88 11.99
C SER A 143 18.73 0.23 12.74
N GLN A 144 17.66 0.78 12.14
CA GLN A 144 16.75 1.73 12.74
C GLN A 144 15.64 1.05 13.57
N ILE A 145 15.48 -0.27 13.51
CA ILE A 145 14.59 -1.01 14.41
C ILE A 145 15.36 -1.43 15.68
N GLY A 146 14.76 -1.32 16.86
CA GLY A 146 15.36 -1.74 18.11
C GLY A 146 15.52 -3.26 18.16
N ALA A 147 16.70 -3.75 18.57
CA ALA A 147 16.97 -5.20 18.65
C ALA A 147 16.11 -5.87 19.74
N THR A 148 15.92 -5.20 20.86
CA THR A 148 15.05 -5.60 21.97
C THR A 148 13.81 -4.70 22.11
N LYS A 149 12.87 -5.06 22.99
CA LYS A 149 11.73 -4.20 23.35
C LYS A 149 12.20 -2.87 23.92
N ASP A 150 13.19 -2.89 24.81
CA ASP A 150 13.74 -1.69 25.43
C ASP A 150 14.43 -0.78 24.41
N ASP A 151 15.18 -1.34 23.46
CA ASP A 151 15.80 -0.57 22.39
C ASP A 151 14.76 0.08 21.48
N ALA A 152 13.69 -0.65 21.15
CA ALA A 152 12.58 -0.12 20.37
C ALA A 152 11.86 1.01 21.11
N CYS A 153 11.66 0.87 22.43
CA CYS A 153 11.07 1.93 23.25
C CYS A 153 11.95 3.18 23.37
N LYS A 154 13.28 3.02 23.43
CA LYS A 154 14.22 4.16 23.43
C LYS A 154 14.12 4.95 22.13
N LYS A 155 14.17 4.25 20.98
CA LYS A 155 14.01 4.88 19.66
C LYS A 155 12.65 5.56 19.52
N LEU A 156 11.58 4.92 20.01
CA LEU A 156 10.25 5.55 20.02
C LEU A 156 10.20 6.86 20.84
N GLN A 157 10.99 7.00 21.92
CA GLN A 157 11.00 8.26 22.68
C GLN A 157 11.56 9.43 21.88
N GLU A 158 12.44 9.18 20.90
CA GLU A 158 12.97 10.23 20.01
C GLU A 158 11.84 10.84 19.15
N ASN A 159 10.75 10.11 18.97
CA ASN A 159 9.56 10.51 18.22
C ASN A 159 8.46 11.10 19.11
N GLU A 160 8.71 11.32 20.41
CA GLU A 160 7.73 11.94 21.30
C GLU A 160 7.48 13.40 20.89
N VAL A 161 6.20 13.74 20.73
CA VAL A 161 5.79 15.11 20.47
C VAL A 161 6.01 15.96 21.73
N PRO A 162 6.80 17.05 21.65
CA PRO A 162 7.04 17.93 22.80
C PRO A 162 5.75 18.50 23.39
N ARG A 163 5.75 18.76 24.70
CA ARG A 163 4.58 19.31 25.40
C ARG A 163 4.25 20.76 25.02
N GLU A 164 5.25 21.57 24.64
CA GLU A 164 5.09 22.98 24.26
C GLU A 164 6.18 23.40 23.25
N GLY A 165 5.82 24.20 22.21
CA GLY A 165 6.76 24.91 21.34
C GLY A 165 6.52 24.80 19.81
N VAL A 166 6.48 25.98 19.15
CA VAL A 166 6.59 26.39 17.72
C VAL A 166 5.87 25.57 16.63
N ASP A 167 5.96 24.25 16.63
CA ASP A 167 5.29 23.38 15.67
C ASP A 167 4.06 22.76 16.31
N ASN A 168 2.87 23.22 15.91
CA ASN A 168 1.63 22.64 16.40
C ASN A 168 1.50 21.18 15.91
N PRO A 169 1.53 20.17 16.80
CA PRO A 169 1.39 18.78 16.38
C PRO A 169 0.02 18.49 15.78
N ALA A 170 -1.05 19.18 16.17
CA ALA A 170 -2.34 19.01 15.52
C ALA A 170 -2.25 19.40 14.03
N ASP A 171 -1.58 20.52 13.71
CA ASP A 171 -1.44 21.00 12.33
C ASP A 171 -0.65 20.02 11.45
N LYS A 172 0.44 19.46 11.98
CA LYS A 172 1.20 18.42 11.27
C LYS A 172 0.36 17.15 11.04
N ALA A 173 -0.56 16.80 11.96
CA ALA A 173 -1.45 15.65 11.81
C ALA A 173 -2.62 15.95 10.85
N GLY A 174 -2.78 17.20 10.40
CA GLY A 174 -3.98 17.66 9.71
C GLY A 174 -5.23 17.68 10.61
N MET A 175 -5.05 17.71 11.93
CA MET A 175 -6.12 17.70 12.93
C MET A 175 -6.42 19.09 13.46
N LEU A 176 -7.66 19.31 13.89
CA LEU A 176 -8.01 20.52 14.65
C LEU A 176 -7.40 20.43 16.04
N GLN A 177 -6.88 21.53 16.57
CA GLN A 177 -6.30 21.55 17.91
C GLN A 177 -7.29 21.05 18.96
N LYS A 178 -8.55 21.50 18.89
CA LYS A 178 -9.62 21.07 19.79
C LYS A 178 -9.84 19.55 19.74
N ASP A 179 -9.77 18.96 18.54
CA ASP A 179 -10.01 17.53 18.33
C ASP A 179 -8.81 16.72 18.81
N PHE A 180 -7.60 17.18 18.51
CA PHE A 180 -6.34 16.59 18.98
C PHE A 180 -6.29 16.51 20.52
N ASP A 181 -6.65 17.61 21.21
CA ASP A 181 -6.66 17.66 22.67
C ASP A 181 -7.75 16.76 23.27
N ALA A 182 -8.96 16.75 22.66
CA ALA A 182 -10.05 15.87 23.09
C ALA A 182 -9.70 14.38 22.94
N ILE A 183 -9.05 14.00 21.83
CA ILE A 183 -8.58 12.62 21.59
C ILE A 183 -7.51 12.24 22.61
N LYS A 184 -6.53 13.12 22.84
CA LYS A 184 -5.47 12.89 23.81
C LYS A 184 -6.02 12.65 25.21
N GLU A 185 -6.95 13.49 25.67
CA GLU A 185 -7.54 13.35 26.99
C GLU A 185 -8.46 12.11 27.07
N THR A 186 -9.20 11.80 26.01
CA THR A 186 -10.02 10.58 25.95
C THR A 186 -9.14 9.33 26.02
N CYS A 187 -8.07 9.25 25.22
CA CYS A 187 -7.14 8.12 25.25
C CYS A 187 -6.56 7.91 26.65
N LYS A 188 -6.17 8.99 27.32
CA LYS A 188 -5.64 8.98 28.69
C LYS A 188 -6.67 8.45 29.70
N ASN A 189 -7.91 8.92 29.63
CA ASN A 189 -8.99 8.47 30.53
C ASN A 189 -9.35 7.01 30.32
N GLU A 190 -9.39 6.56 29.07
CA GLU A 190 -9.70 5.16 28.72
C GLU A 190 -8.50 4.22 28.84
N LYS A 191 -7.30 4.76 29.08
CA LYS A 191 -6.01 4.04 29.01
C LYS A 191 -5.89 3.23 27.71
N ALA A 192 -6.31 3.85 26.60
CA ALA A 192 -6.21 3.29 25.26
C ALA A 192 -5.05 3.93 24.51
N ILE A 193 -4.49 3.18 23.56
CA ILE A 193 -3.49 3.67 22.62
C ILE A 193 -4.14 3.68 21.25
N ILE A 194 -4.27 4.86 20.64
CA ILE A 194 -4.98 5.00 19.36
C ILE A 194 -4.06 5.70 18.37
N SER A 195 -3.92 5.11 17.19
CA SER A 195 -3.12 5.68 16.10
C SER A 195 -4.02 6.27 15.02
N PHE A 196 -3.59 7.39 14.46
CA PHE A 196 -4.25 8.09 13.36
C PHE A 196 -3.25 8.31 12.24
N ARG A 197 -3.70 8.13 11.01
CA ARG A 197 -2.98 8.60 9.83
C ARG A 197 -3.10 10.12 9.76
N ASP A 198 -2.06 10.76 9.28
CA ASP A 198 -2.13 12.20 9.02
C ASP A 198 -3.21 12.50 7.97
N THR A 199 -4.07 13.43 8.36
CA THR A 199 -5.18 13.90 7.58
C THR A 199 -4.68 14.83 6.49
N ASN A 200 -5.30 14.80 5.31
CA ASN A 200 -4.99 15.77 4.27
C ASN A 200 -5.23 17.20 4.83
N PRO A 201 -4.22 18.09 4.85
CA PRO A 201 -4.37 19.43 5.44
C PRO A 201 -5.50 20.26 4.83
N ALA A 202 -5.87 19.98 3.56
CA ALA A 202 -7.01 20.64 2.90
C ALA A 202 -8.36 20.31 3.56
N CYS A 203 -8.47 19.23 4.33
CA CYS A 203 -9.68 18.84 5.07
C CYS A 203 -9.98 19.79 6.23
N LYS A 204 -8.96 20.48 6.77
CA LYS A 204 -9.06 21.25 8.02
C LYS A 204 -10.23 22.24 8.01
N LYS A 205 -10.37 23.02 6.93
CA LYS A 205 -11.44 24.01 6.76
C LYS A 205 -12.85 23.39 6.80
N TRP A 206 -13.00 22.15 6.35
CA TRP A 206 -14.28 21.44 6.31
C TRP A 206 -14.60 20.81 7.66
N LEU A 207 -13.58 20.28 8.34
CA LEU A 207 -13.73 19.78 9.69
C LEU A 207 -14.17 20.90 10.65
N GLU A 208 -13.63 22.11 10.49
CA GLU A 208 -14.06 23.32 11.22
C GLU A 208 -15.54 23.67 10.97
N GLN A 209 -16.06 23.34 9.80
CA GLN A 209 -17.46 23.57 9.41
C GLN A 209 -18.42 22.45 9.83
N GLY A 210 -17.93 21.41 10.52
CA GLY A 210 -18.81 20.31 10.98
C GLY A 210 -18.99 19.17 9.97
N VAL A 211 -18.21 19.13 8.88
CA VAL A 211 -18.32 18.04 7.90
C VAL A 211 -17.89 16.71 8.55
N PRO A 212 -18.69 15.63 8.47
CA PRO A 212 -18.35 14.34 9.08
C PRO A 212 -17.15 13.68 8.39
N SER A 213 -16.50 12.74 9.07
CA SER A 213 -15.42 11.95 8.48
C SER A 213 -15.95 10.71 7.76
N LYS A 214 -15.22 10.25 6.76
CA LYS A 214 -15.59 9.07 5.96
C LYS A 214 -15.52 7.77 6.78
N GLY A 215 -16.43 6.84 6.51
CA GLY A 215 -16.41 5.48 7.07
C GLY A 215 -15.82 4.45 6.10
N HIS A 216 -15.95 3.17 6.43
CA HIS A 216 -15.52 2.06 5.58
C HIS A 216 -16.30 1.94 4.25
N ASP A 217 -17.50 2.49 4.22
CA ASP A 217 -18.42 2.53 3.08
C ASP A 217 -17.96 3.46 1.94
N VAL A 218 -17.01 4.35 2.22
CA VAL A 218 -16.43 5.30 1.26
C VAL A 218 -14.99 4.88 0.93
N LEU A 219 -14.80 4.27 -0.23
CA LEU A 219 -13.50 3.72 -0.67
C LEU A 219 -12.68 4.70 -1.51
N GLU A 220 -13.30 5.81 -1.93
CA GLU A 220 -12.70 6.85 -2.75
C GLU A 220 -11.63 7.62 -1.98
N LYS A 221 -10.63 8.10 -2.73
CA LYS A 221 -9.56 8.92 -2.18
C LYS A 221 -9.97 10.39 -2.14
N THR A 222 -9.51 11.10 -1.11
CA THR A 222 -9.66 12.55 -0.97
C THR A 222 -9.15 13.27 -2.20
N TRP A 223 -9.93 14.22 -2.70
CA TRP A 223 -9.49 15.07 -3.80
C TRP A 223 -8.35 15.98 -3.34
N LYS A 224 -7.17 15.75 -3.91
CA LYS A 224 -6.00 16.61 -3.71
C LYS A 224 -6.15 17.88 -4.54
N ALA A 225 -5.71 19.01 -4.00
CA ALA A 225 -5.75 20.29 -4.70
C ALA A 225 -5.04 20.23 -6.07
N ASP A 226 -3.95 19.46 -6.19
CA ASP A 226 -3.21 19.32 -7.45
C ASP A 226 -3.97 18.57 -8.54
N ASN A 227 -4.97 17.77 -8.15
CA ASN A 227 -5.80 17.01 -9.09
C ASN A 227 -7.01 17.83 -9.60
N LEU A 228 -7.23 19.04 -9.06
CA LEU A 228 -8.37 19.88 -9.39
C LEU A 228 -7.93 21.00 -10.34
N GLN A 229 -8.63 21.14 -11.46
CA GLN A 229 -8.17 21.96 -12.60
C GLN A 229 -8.30 23.46 -12.36
N THR A 230 -9.35 23.90 -11.67
CA THR A 230 -9.62 25.34 -11.45
C THR A 230 -9.47 25.72 -9.98
N LYS A 231 -9.27 27.02 -9.72
CA LYS A 231 -9.17 27.55 -8.37
C LYS A 231 -10.49 27.34 -7.60
N GLU A 232 -11.62 27.54 -8.27
CA GLU A 232 -12.96 27.35 -7.69
C GLU A 232 -13.14 25.90 -7.22
N LEU A 233 -12.75 24.92 -8.05
CA LEU A 233 -12.81 23.51 -7.67
C LEU A 233 -11.89 23.19 -6.48
N LYS A 234 -10.68 23.76 -6.42
CA LYS A 234 -9.78 23.61 -5.27
C LYS A 234 -10.39 24.19 -4.00
N ASP A 235 -10.98 25.37 -4.09
CA ASP A 235 -11.57 26.07 -2.96
C ASP A 235 -12.85 25.37 -2.47
N GLU A 236 -13.62 24.72 -3.35
CA GLU A 236 -14.88 24.03 -3.02
C GLU A 236 -14.73 22.55 -2.65
N PHE A 237 -13.73 21.84 -3.19
CA PHE A 237 -13.70 20.37 -3.09
C PHE A 237 -12.39 19.78 -2.55
N ALA A 238 -11.28 20.53 -2.51
CA ALA A 238 -10.04 19.98 -1.97
C ALA A 238 -10.22 19.58 -0.51
N GLY A 239 -9.79 18.36 -0.17
CA GLY A 239 -9.96 17.80 1.18
C GLY A 239 -11.30 17.11 1.44
N LEU A 240 -12.16 16.95 0.42
CA LEU A 240 -13.40 16.18 0.53
C LEU A 240 -13.33 14.88 -0.27
N VAL A 241 -14.23 13.95 0.08
CA VAL A 241 -14.48 12.68 -0.62
C VAL A 241 -15.99 12.57 -0.85
N SER A 242 -16.43 12.01 -1.98
CA SER A 242 -17.81 11.57 -2.20
C SER A 242 -17.83 10.23 -2.91
N ASP A 243 -18.72 9.35 -2.46
CA ASP A 243 -19.09 8.05 -3.03
C ASP A 243 -19.99 8.17 -4.29
N GLN A 244 -20.55 9.36 -4.53
CA GLN A 244 -21.57 9.59 -5.57
C GLN A 244 -21.15 10.59 -6.64
N MET A 245 -19.98 11.22 -6.49
CA MET A 245 -19.49 12.22 -7.43
C MET A 245 -18.19 11.75 -8.07
N GLU A 246 -18.23 11.43 -9.37
CA GLU A 246 -17.01 11.28 -10.16
C GLU A 246 -16.22 12.60 -10.15
N MET A 247 -14.89 12.51 -10.22
CA MET A 247 -14.02 13.68 -10.23
C MET A 247 -14.46 14.65 -11.35
N PRO A 248 -14.79 15.91 -11.04
CA PRO A 248 -15.30 16.84 -12.05
C PRO A 248 -14.28 17.09 -13.19
N GLU A 249 -14.60 16.67 -14.42
CA GLU A 249 -13.91 17.16 -15.61
C GLU A 249 -14.54 18.46 -16.09
N GLY A 250 -13.80 19.56 -16.00
CA GLY A 250 -14.05 20.79 -16.79
C GLY A 250 -15.41 21.49 -16.63
N LYS A 251 -16.24 21.17 -15.64
CA LYS A 251 -17.55 21.82 -15.42
C LYS A 251 -17.61 22.58 -14.09
N LYS A 252 -18.14 23.80 -14.15
CA LYS A 252 -18.56 24.58 -12.97
C LYS A 252 -19.81 23.94 -12.39
N PHE A 253 -19.77 23.56 -11.12
CA PHE A 253 -20.94 23.14 -10.37
C PHE A 253 -21.66 24.39 -9.85
N ASP A 254 -22.90 24.59 -10.27
CA ASP A 254 -23.79 25.55 -9.60
C ASP A 254 -24.28 24.90 -8.29
N ASN A 255 -23.49 25.11 -7.24
CA ASN A 255 -23.85 25.00 -5.82
C ASN A 255 -24.45 23.65 -5.33
N PRO A 256 -23.63 22.75 -4.75
CA PRO A 256 -24.16 21.60 -4.04
C PRO A 256 -24.53 21.97 -2.59
N ARG A 257 -25.84 22.09 -2.31
CA ARG A 257 -26.35 21.92 -0.94
C ARG A 257 -26.39 20.43 -0.58
N LEU A 258 -26.07 20.17 0.69
CA LEU A 258 -25.75 18.90 1.34
C LEU A 258 -26.92 17.88 1.42
N HIS A 259 -26.57 16.60 1.17
CA HIS A 259 -27.13 15.29 1.59
C HIS A 259 -28.65 14.99 1.48
N PRO A 260 -29.04 13.79 1.01
CA PRO A 260 -29.57 12.80 1.97
C PRO A 260 -28.98 11.37 1.87
N LYS A 261 -28.21 11.04 0.83
CA LYS A 261 -27.50 9.75 0.67
C LYS A 261 -26.19 9.86 -0.13
N GLY A 262 -25.58 11.04 -0.24
CA GLY A 262 -24.32 11.32 -0.98
C GLY A 262 -23.44 12.28 -0.20
N LYS A 263 -22.54 11.74 0.61
CA LYS A 263 -21.87 12.42 1.73
C LYS A 263 -20.54 12.98 1.24
N LEU A 264 -20.40 14.30 1.21
CA LEU A 264 -19.08 14.91 1.22
C LEU A 264 -18.51 14.75 2.63
N THR A 265 -17.39 14.05 2.74
CA THR A 265 -16.77 13.75 4.04
C THR A 265 -15.35 14.29 4.11
N GLY A 266 -14.96 14.73 5.31
CA GLY A 266 -13.57 14.94 5.68
C GLY A 266 -12.85 13.63 5.98
N ASP A 267 -11.66 13.74 6.52
CA ASP A 267 -10.72 12.63 6.72
C ASP A 267 -10.22 12.72 8.16
N TYR A 268 -10.53 11.73 9.00
CA TYR A 268 -9.81 11.40 10.23
C TYR A 268 -9.63 9.90 10.23
N ASP A 269 -8.55 9.47 9.59
CA ASP A 269 -8.28 8.06 9.33
C ASP A 269 -7.64 7.42 10.56
N MET A 270 -8.50 6.98 11.48
CA MET A 270 -8.09 6.18 12.63
C MET A 270 -7.59 4.80 12.18
N MET A 271 -6.38 4.44 12.61
CA MET A 271 -5.59 3.34 12.07
C MET A 271 -5.56 2.06 12.92
N ASP A 272 -5.33 2.16 14.21
CA ASP A 272 -5.34 0.99 15.09
C ASP A 272 -5.64 1.41 16.52
N MET A 273 -6.20 0.49 17.30
CA MET A 273 -6.48 0.66 18.71
C MET A 273 -5.84 -0.46 19.52
N LEU A 274 -5.12 -0.09 20.57
CA LEU A 274 -4.57 -1.02 21.55
C LEU A 274 -5.08 -0.66 22.95
N ASP A 275 -5.14 -1.65 23.82
CA ASP A 275 -5.26 -1.41 25.24
C ASP A 275 -3.92 -1.00 25.87
N ALA A 276 -3.95 -0.64 27.16
CA ALA A 276 -2.77 -0.23 27.90
C ALA A 276 -1.64 -1.27 27.92
N GLY A 277 -1.96 -2.55 27.72
CA GLY A 277 -1.01 -3.66 27.67
C GLY A 277 -0.47 -3.95 26.28
N GLY A 278 -0.90 -3.21 25.25
CA GLY A 278 -0.56 -3.47 23.85
C GLY A 278 -1.42 -4.53 23.17
N GLY A 279 -2.46 -5.04 23.86
CA GLY A 279 -3.43 -5.93 23.25
C GLY A 279 -4.28 -5.17 22.23
N ARG A 280 -4.31 -5.66 20.97
CA ARG A 280 -5.11 -5.04 19.92
C ARG A 280 -6.59 -5.11 20.26
N ILE A 281 -7.26 -3.97 20.22
CA ILE A 281 -8.70 -3.86 20.30
C ILE A 281 -9.21 -4.09 18.89
N GLN A 282 -9.94 -5.18 18.69
CA GLN A 282 -10.48 -5.52 17.38
C GLN A 282 -11.38 -4.39 16.86
N GLY A 283 -11.12 -3.92 15.64
CA GLY A 283 -11.98 -2.97 14.94
C GLY A 283 -13.40 -3.48 14.79
N GLU A 284 -14.36 -2.55 14.80
CA GLU A 284 -15.81 -2.86 14.73
C GLU A 284 -16.31 -3.77 15.87
N SER A 285 -15.53 -3.91 16.96
CA SER A 285 -15.99 -4.56 18.18
C SER A 285 -16.80 -3.61 19.06
N PRO A 286 -17.64 -4.10 20.00
CA PRO A 286 -18.33 -3.24 20.96
C PRO A 286 -17.39 -2.35 21.78
N ARG A 287 -16.14 -2.78 21.99
CA ARG A 287 -15.13 -1.97 22.71
C ARG A 287 -14.65 -0.81 21.85
N ASP A 288 -14.36 -1.07 20.58
CA ASP A 288 -14.00 -0.06 19.59
C ASP A 288 -15.10 1.02 19.46
N PHE A 289 -16.35 0.60 19.21
CA PHE A 289 -17.48 1.52 19.08
C PHE A 289 -17.62 2.46 20.28
N ARG A 290 -17.48 1.94 21.50
CA ARG A 290 -17.55 2.76 22.72
C ARG A 290 -16.42 3.78 22.81
N LEU A 291 -15.20 3.43 22.39
CA LEU A 291 -14.07 4.36 22.40
C LEU A 291 -14.28 5.49 21.38
N ARG A 292 -14.71 5.14 20.16
CA ARG A 292 -15.08 6.13 19.14
C ARG A 292 -16.21 7.05 19.58
N GLU A 293 -17.28 6.50 20.14
CA GLU A 293 -18.40 7.29 20.66
C GLU A 293 -17.95 8.28 21.74
N ARG A 294 -17.07 7.85 22.66
CA ARG A 294 -16.51 8.74 23.69
C ARG A 294 -15.65 9.85 23.09
N MET A 295 -14.80 9.53 22.10
CA MET A 295 -14.00 10.54 21.41
C MET A 295 -14.89 11.54 20.67
N ASN A 296 -15.85 11.07 19.88
CA ASN A 296 -16.80 11.93 19.15
C ASN A 296 -17.61 12.82 20.10
N ARG A 297 -18.06 12.27 21.24
CA ARG A 297 -18.74 13.04 22.27
C ARG A 297 -17.83 14.09 22.92
N ALA A 298 -16.56 13.77 23.17
CA ALA A 298 -15.59 14.71 23.73
C ALA A 298 -15.28 15.85 22.76
N ILE A 299 -15.25 15.56 21.46
CA ILE A 299 -15.09 16.56 20.40
C ILE A 299 -16.36 17.40 20.23
N GLY A 300 -17.53 16.84 20.53
CA GLY A 300 -18.84 17.48 20.36
C GLY A 300 -19.41 17.34 18.96
N GLU A 301 -18.86 16.45 18.13
CA GLU A 301 -19.25 16.24 16.74
C GLU A 301 -19.49 14.75 16.51
N PRO A 302 -20.70 14.32 16.09
CA PRO A 302 -20.96 12.94 15.72
C PRO A 302 -20.15 12.59 14.46
N ASP A 303 -19.72 11.33 14.35
CA ASP A 303 -19.00 10.79 13.18
C ASP A 303 -17.72 11.57 12.80
N ARG A 304 -17.10 12.25 13.77
CA ARG A 304 -15.82 12.95 13.58
C ARG A 304 -14.67 11.98 13.45
N ILE A 305 -14.65 10.94 14.27
CA ILE A 305 -13.65 9.87 14.33
C ILE A 305 -14.29 8.60 13.82
N MET A 306 -13.78 8.14 12.68
CA MET A 306 -14.22 6.93 11.98
C MET A 306 -12.99 6.09 11.62
N HIS A 307 -13.20 4.79 11.39
CA HIS A 307 -12.16 3.99 10.75
C HIS A 307 -12.12 4.31 9.25
N GLY A 308 -10.93 4.54 8.73
CA GLY A 308 -10.71 4.58 7.29
C GLY A 308 -10.79 3.19 6.67
N CYS A 309 -10.98 3.13 5.36
CA CYS A 309 -11.00 1.88 4.58
C CYS A 309 -9.67 1.09 4.57
N GLN A 310 -8.66 1.49 5.36
CA GLN A 310 -7.32 0.88 5.39
C GLN A 310 -6.95 0.28 6.76
N SER A 311 -7.63 0.68 7.82
CA SER A 311 -7.25 0.37 9.19
C SER A 311 -7.85 -0.93 9.71
N GLU A 312 -9.12 -1.17 9.37
CA GLU A 312 -9.90 -2.32 9.85
C GLU A 312 -10.73 -2.97 8.73
N TYR A 313 -10.36 -2.71 7.47
CA TYR A 313 -11.12 -3.17 6.30
C TYR A 313 -11.26 -4.70 6.24
N ALA A 314 -10.26 -5.43 6.71
CA ALA A 314 -10.34 -6.90 6.79
C ALA A 314 -11.43 -7.37 7.76
N ASN A 315 -11.64 -6.64 8.86
CA ASN A 315 -12.71 -6.93 9.81
C ASN A 315 -14.06 -6.44 9.30
N TYR A 316 -14.12 -5.27 8.67
CA TYR A 316 -15.31 -4.76 7.98
C TYR A 316 -15.84 -5.77 6.93
N LEU A 317 -14.96 -6.31 6.08
CA LEU A 317 -15.33 -7.29 5.05
C LEU A 317 -15.90 -8.60 5.61
N LYS A 318 -15.57 -8.98 6.86
CA LYS A 318 -16.19 -10.15 7.51
C LYS A 318 -17.69 -9.94 7.73
N GLY A 319 -18.12 -8.70 7.93
CA GLY A 319 -19.54 -8.30 8.00
C GLY A 319 -20.17 -8.05 6.64
N HIS A 320 -19.38 -7.93 5.58
CA HIS A 320 -19.80 -7.57 4.21
C HIS A 320 -19.25 -8.57 3.18
N PRO A 321 -19.68 -9.86 3.24
CA PRO A 321 -19.09 -10.94 2.46
C PRO A 321 -19.27 -10.79 0.94
N ASP A 322 -20.22 -9.97 0.50
CA ASP A 322 -20.50 -9.72 -0.92
C ASP A 322 -19.55 -8.68 -1.55
N GLU A 323 -18.77 -7.95 -0.74
CA GLU A 323 -17.83 -6.95 -1.21
C GLU A 323 -16.49 -7.56 -1.66
N LYS A 324 -15.96 -7.11 -2.79
CA LYS A 324 -14.66 -7.57 -3.31
C LYS A 324 -13.52 -6.86 -2.59
N PRO A 325 -12.56 -7.58 -1.98
CA PRO A 325 -11.44 -6.95 -1.28
C PRO A 325 -10.56 -6.12 -2.22
N VAL A 326 -10.33 -4.85 -1.86
CA VAL A 326 -9.39 -3.96 -2.53
C VAL A 326 -8.00 -4.11 -1.88
N LYS A 327 -7.13 -4.91 -2.50
CA LYS A 327 -5.84 -5.30 -1.91
C LYS A 327 -4.92 -4.12 -1.53
N SER A 328 -5.00 -2.99 -2.24
CA SER A 328 -4.18 -1.83 -1.94
C SER A 328 -4.49 -1.18 -0.59
N LEU A 329 -5.63 -1.50 0.02
CA LEU A 329 -6.04 -0.95 1.31
C LEU A 329 -5.44 -1.70 2.51
N PHE A 330 -4.87 -2.89 2.33
CA PHE A 330 -4.28 -3.69 3.41
C PHE A 330 -2.80 -3.37 3.65
N LYS A 331 -2.40 -2.09 3.64
CA LYS A 331 -0.99 -1.73 3.82
C LYS A 331 -0.78 -0.86 5.06
N PRO A 332 0.34 -1.03 5.78
CA PRO A 332 0.72 -0.09 6.81
C PRO A 332 0.91 1.27 6.15
N GLU A 333 0.36 2.32 6.76
CA GLU A 333 0.55 3.68 6.28
C GLU A 333 1.36 4.49 7.28
N LYS A 334 2.09 5.46 6.73
CA LYS A 334 2.90 6.43 7.46
C LYS A 334 2.73 7.80 6.79
N PRO A 335 2.85 8.91 7.53
CA PRO A 335 3.10 8.99 8.98
C PRO A 335 1.89 8.60 9.85
N LEU A 336 2.16 8.13 11.07
CA LEU A 336 1.15 7.89 12.10
C LEU A 336 1.37 8.81 13.30
N THR A 337 0.29 9.46 13.73
CA THR A 337 0.20 10.16 15.01
C THR A 337 -0.43 9.22 16.04
N VAL A 338 0.32 8.84 17.08
CA VAL A 338 -0.09 7.86 18.07
C VAL A 338 -0.34 8.51 19.42
N PHE A 339 -1.58 8.42 19.91
CA PHE A 339 -1.98 8.88 21.23
C PHE A 339 -1.88 7.73 22.23
N ASP A 340 -0.82 7.73 23.04
CA ASP A 340 -0.60 6.72 24.08
C ASP A 340 -1.18 7.20 25.42
N GLY A 341 -2.44 6.85 25.64
CA GLY A 341 -3.16 7.14 26.87
C GLY A 341 -2.59 6.45 28.11
N SER A 342 -1.86 5.33 27.95
CA SER A 342 -1.23 4.62 29.07
C SER A 342 -0.08 5.40 29.72
N LYS A 343 0.56 6.28 28.93
CA LYS A 343 1.66 7.16 29.36
C LYS A 343 1.31 8.65 29.30
N GLY A 344 0.15 9.01 28.74
CA GLY A 344 -0.23 10.40 28.45
C GLY A 344 0.68 11.07 27.43
N LYS A 345 1.25 10.30 26.50
CA LYS A 345 2.23 10.75 25.51
C LYS A 345 1.64 10.71 24.11
N VAL A 346 2.20 11.50 23.21
CA VAL A 346 1.88 11.45 21.78
C VAL A 346 3.18 11.21 21.01
N TYR A 347 3.15 10.31 20.04
CA TYR A 347 4.30 9.95 19.21
C TYR A 347 4.01 10.22 17.73
N ARG A 348 5.05 10.61 16.99
CA ARG A 348 5.05 10.85 15.54
C ARG A 348 5.89 9.77 14.84
N CYS A 349 5.25 8.77 14.28
CA CYS A 349 5.93 7.72 13.53
C CYS A 349 5.97 8.09 12.03
N GLU A 350 7.07 8.70 11.59
CA GLU A 350 7.24 9.24 10.23
C GLU A 350 7.69 8.18 9.21
N THR A 351 8.44 7.19 9.72
CA THR A 351 9.00 6.08 8.94
C THR A 351 8.29 4.77 9.27
N TYR A 352 8.48 3.75 8.43
CA TYR A 352 7.94 2.43 8.75
C TYR A 352 8.67 1.85 9.97
N GLU A 353 9.96 2.08 10.09
CA GLU A 353 10.81 1.67 11.20
C GLU A 353 10.31 2.24 12.53
N ASP A 354 9.81 3.49 12.55
CA ASP A 354 9.15 4.07 13.73
C ASP A 354 7.88 3.32 14.10
N VAL A 355 7.07 2.94 13.11
CA VAL A 355 5.87 2.12 13.32
C VAL A 355 6.28 0.76 13.90
N PHE A 356 7.28 0.07 13.33
CA PHE A 356 7.77 -1.20 13.88
C PHE A 356 8.31 -1.06 15.30
N ASN A 357 9.07 0.00 15.59
CA ASN A 357 9.55 0.30 16.93
C ASN A 357 8.40 0.54 17.90
N PHE A 358 7.34 1.23 17.47
CA PHE A 358 6.15 1.44 18.26
C PHE A 358 5.49 0.10 18.64
N TYR A 359 5.13 -0.73 17.66
CA TYR A 359 4.47 -2.01 17.92
C TYR A 359 5.34 -2.92 18.81
N LYS A 360 6.65 -2.99 18.53
CA LYS A 360 7.60 -3.75 19.35
C LYS A 360 7.72 -3.22 20.77
N CYS A 361 7.78 -1.90 20.96
CA CYS A 361 7.81 -1.28 22.28
C CYS A 361 6.54 -1.58 23.08
N LYS A 362 5.39 -1.62 22.40
CA LYS A 362 4.09 -1.90 23.02
C LYS A 362 3.78 -3.37 23.20
N ASP A 363 4.63 -4.29 22.75
CA ASP A 363 4.28 -5.72 22.68
C ASP A 363 3.04 -6.01 21.82
N ALA A 364 2.75 -5.09 20.90
CA ALA A 364 1.58 -5.16 20.05
C ALA A 364 1.89 -6.00 18.82
N HIS A 365 0.92 -6.82 18.43
CA HIS A 365 1.00 -7.59 17.20
C HIS A 365 0.72 -6.70 16.00
N ILE A 366 1.58 -6.77 15.00
CA ILE A 366 1.32 -6.10 13.73
C ILE A 366 0.16 -6.80 13.02
N PRO A 367 -0.82 -6.05 12.49
CA PRO A 367 -1.94 -6.63 11.76
C PRO A 367 -1.45 -7.58 10.65
N PRO A 368 -1.90 -8.86 10.61
CA PRO A 368 -1.46 -9.82 9.60
C PRO A 368 -1.84 -9.38 8.17
N GLU A 369 -2.90 -8.59 8.04
CA GLU A 369 -3.36 -7.97 6.79
C GLU A 369 -2.36 -6.97 6.21
N TRP A 370 -1.48 -6.35 7.00
CA TRP A 370 -0.50 -5.36 6.53
C TRP A 370 0.56 -5.92 5.56
N GLU A 371 0.47 -7.22 5.21
CA GLU A 371 1.29 -7.88 4.18
C GLU A 371 2.79 -7.57 4.31
N VAL A 372 3.27 -7.44 5.55
CA VAL A 372 4.70 -7.30 5.85
C VAL A 372 5.29 -8.72 5.75
N TYR A 373 5.65 -9.14 4.54
CA TYR A 373 6.15 -10.48 4.28
C TYR A 373 7.58 -10.66 4.82
N ALA A 374 7.69 -11.40 5.93
CA ALA A 374 8.92 -11.98 6.46
C ALA A 374 9.22 -13.29 5.71
N GLY A 375 10.43 -13.42 5.14
CA GLY A 375 10.89 -14.69 4.57
C GLY A 375 11.28 -15.68 5.67
N LYS A 376 11.06 -16.97 5.42
CA LYS A 376 11.30 -18.06 6.37
C LYS A 376 12.79 -18.21 6.72
N GLY A 377 13.07 -18.14 8.02
CA GLY A 377 14.19 -18.79 8.69
C GLY A 377 13.76 -19.07 10.13
N GLU A 378 13.69 -20.33 10.55
CA GLU A 378 13.23 -20.71 11.89
C GLU A 378 14.13 -20.12 12.97
N VAL A 379 13.59 -19.27 13.85
CA VAL A 379 14.05 -19.16 15.26
C VAL A 379 12.90 -18.68 16.15
N GLY A 380 12.27 -19.60 16.88
CA GLY A 380 11.59 -19.30 18.16
C GLY A 380 10.30 -18.49 18.08
N LYS A 381 9.38 -18.81 18.99
CA LYS A 381 8.14 -18.06 19.24
C LYS A 381 8.44 -16.55 19.35
N ASP A 382 7.54 -15.75 18.76
CA ASP A 382 7.50 -14.28 18.81
C ASP A 382 8.66 -13.57 18.10
N LYS A 383 8.52 -13.28 16.78
CA LYS A 383 9.34 -12.25 16.10
C LYS A 383 8.85 -11.87 14.69
N ILE A 384 8.69 -10.56 14.51
CA ILE A 384 8.56 -9.85 13.23
C ILE A 384 9.90 -10.00 12.48
N GLY A 385 9.88 -10.58 11.28
CA GLY A 385 11.04 -10.73 10.40
C GLY A 385 11.06 -9.67 9.30
N VAL A 386 12.18 -8.95 9.17
CA VAL A 386 12.40 -7.89 8.17
C VAL A 386 13.83 -8.02 7.64
N PHE A 387 14.01 -7.89 6.33
CA PHE A 387 15.32 -8.04 5.68
C PHE A 387 16.18 -6.78 5.78
N ALA A 388 17.43 -6.99 6.17
CA ALA A 388 18.45 -5.98 6.31
C ALA A 388 18.94 -5.43 4.97
N SER A 389 18.95 -4.11 4.82
CA SER A 389 20.03 -3.43 4.12
C SER A 389 21.11 -3.15 5.16
N SER A 390 22.12 -4.02 5.27
CA SER A 390 23.38 -3.63 5.88
C SER A 390 24.40 -3.48 4.77
N LYS A 391 25.05 -2.32 4.71
CA LYS A 391 26.26 -2.10 3.92
C LYS A 391 27.30 -3.15 4.31
N LYS A 392 27.34 -4.26 3.59
CA LYS A 392 28.51 -5.13 3.49
C LYS A 392 28.66 -5.55 2.04
N TYR A 393 29.75 -5.08 1.46
CA TYR A 393 30.41 -5.66 0.30
C TYR A 393 30.19 -7.18 0.25
N TRP A 394 29.59 -7.66 -0.82
CA TRP A 394 29.68 -9.08 -1.19
C TRP A 394 30.83 -9.24 -2.18
N SER A 395 32.04 -9.33 -1.63
CA SER A 395 33.15 -10.03 -2.24
C SER A 395 33.06 -11.50 -1.77
N GLY A 396 32.73 -12.40 -2.70
CA GLY A 396 32.94 -13.84 -2.56
C GLY A 396 31.91 -14.61 -1.72
N GLY A 397 31.23 -15.57 -2.33
CA GLY A 397 30.49 -16.62 -1.62
C GLY A 397 29.28 -17.14 -2.40
N VAL A 398 29.56 -17.69 -3.57
CA VAL A 398 28.66 -18.67 -4.18
C VAL A 398 28.32 -19.74 -3.14
N ILE A 399 27.03 -20.02 -2.90
CA ILE A 399 26.59 -21.30 -2.34
C ILE A 399 25.97 -22.08 -3.48
N ILE A 400 26.80 -22.91 -4.09
CA ILE A 400 26.40 -24.07 -4.90
C ILE A 400 25.97 -25.13 -3.88
N HIS A 401 24.75 -25.65 -4.04
CA HIS A 401 24.48 -27.01 -3.58
C HIS A 401 24.92 -27.92 -4.73
N ASP A 402 25.84 -28.84 -4.44
CA ASP A 402 26.24 -29.92 -5.36
C ASP A 402 25.04 -30.74 -5.85
#